data_AF-A0A392VJK7-F1
#
_entry.id   AF-A0A392VJK7-F1
#
_cell.length_a   1.000
_cell.length_b   1.000
_cell.length_c   1.000
_cell.angle_alpha   90.00
_cell.angle_beta   90.00
_cell.angle_gamma   90.00
#
_symmetry.space_group_name_H-M   'P 1'
#
loop_
_entity.id
_entity.type
_entity.pdbx_description
1 polymer ?
#
loop_
_entity_poly.entity_id
_entity_poly.type
_entity_poly.pdbx_seq_one_letter_code
_entity_poly.pdbx_strand_id
1 'polypeptide(L)' 'KRWAAQVEELRLREQDLADARKEIDRLNAAMAPGKDEHKAAERLTTRAELVDMIARLSHDFVEGTEYAFN' A
#
# COMPACT_ATOMS: atom_id res chain seq x y z
N LYS A 1 -40.26 -21.45 -2.94
CA LYS A 1 -39.49 -21.18 -1.69
C LYS A 1 -37.97 -21.13 -1.94
N ARG A 2 -37.36 -22.16 -2.56
CA ARG A 2 -35.90 -22.20 -2.84
C ARG A 2 -35.37 -21.06 -3.74
N TRP A 3 -36.11 -20.70 -4.79
CA TRP A 3 -35.74 -19.61 -5.70
C TRP A 3 -35.64 -18.24 -5.00
N ALA A 4 -36.61 -17.90 -4.15
CA ALA A 4 -36.60 -16.62 -3.43
C ALA A 4 -35.39 -16.50 -2.48
N ALA A 5 -35.01 -17.60 -1.82
CA ALA A 5 -33.82 -17.62 -0.98
C ALA A 5 -32.52 -17.44 -1.78
N GLN A 6 -32.44 -18.02 -2.99
CA GLN A 6 -31.28 -17.84 -3.86
C GLN A 6 -31.14 -16.42 -4.39
N VAL A 7 -32.27 -15.76 -4.71
CA VAL A 7 -32.28 -14.36 -5.13
C VAL A 7 -31.82 -13.44 -4.00
N GLU A 8 -32.27 -13.70 -2.77
CA GLU A 8 -31.86 -12.92 -1.60
C GLU A 8 -30.38 -13.11 -1.29
N GLU A 9 -29.88 -14.34 -1.33
CA GLU A 9 -28.46 -14.63 -1.15
C GLU A 9 -27.59 -13.94 -2.21
N LEU A 10 -28.02 -13.95 -3.48
CA LEU A 10 -27.29 -13.27 -4.55
C LEU A 10 -27.24 -11.76 -4.31
N ARG A 11 -28.35 -11.16 -3.88
CA ARG A 11 -28.44 -9.73 -3.59
C ARG A 11 -27.52 -9.31 -2.45
N LEU A 12 -27.44 -10.11 -1.39
CA LEU A 12 -26.52 -9.87 -0.28
C LEU A 12 -25.06 -9.94 -0.74
N ARG A 13 -24.71 -10.94 -1.55
CA ARG A 13 -23.35 -11.05 -2.11
C ARG A 13 -22.99 -9.87 -3.03
N GLU A 14 -23.93 -9.41 -3.85
CA GLU A 14 -23.72 -8.22 -4.69
C GLU A 14 -23.48 -6.97 -3.84
N GLN A 15 -24.19 -6.84 -2.72
CA GLN A 15 -24.01 -5.73 -1.79
C GLN A 15 -22.65 -5.80 -1.08
N ASP A 16 -22.26 -6.98 -0.58
CA ASP A 16 -20.95 -7.20 0.06
C ASP A 16 -19.80 -6.88 -0.92
N LEU A 17 -19.93 -7.26 -2.20
CA LEU A 17 -18.97 -6.92 -3.24
C LEU A 17 -18.89 -5.42 -3.51
N ALA A 18 -20.04 -4.73 -3.51
CA ALA A 18 -20.07 -3.29 -3.70
C ALA A 18 -19.42 -2.54 -2.54
N ASP A 19 -19.64 -2.99 -1.30
CA ASP A 19 -19.05 -2.37 -0.12
C ASP A 19 -17.54 -2.68 0.00
N ALA A 20 -17.13 -3.91 -0.34
CA ALA A 20 -15.71 -4.25 -0.44
C ALA A 20 -14.98 -3.40 -1.52
N ARG A 21 -15.63 -3.14 -2.66
CA ARG A 21 -15.06 -2.25 -3.70
C ARG A 21 -14.86 -0.84 -3.18
N LYS A 22 -15.83 -0.27 -2.48
CA LYS A 22 -15.72 1.07 -1.90
C LYS A 22 -14.58 1.17 -0.89
N GLU A 23 -14.40 0.13 -0.07
CA GLU A 23 -13.32 0.11 0.92
C GLU A 23 -11.94 0.01 0.25
N ILE A 24 -11.80 -0.78 -0.81
CA ILE A 24 -10.58 -0.82 -1.63
C ILE A 24 -10.27 0.57 -2.19
N ASP A 25 -11.27 1.26 -2.76
CA ASP A 25 -11.07 2.60 -3.31
C ASP A 25 -10.65 3.61 -2.23
N ARG A 26 -11.24 3.51 -1.04
CA ARG A 26 -10.88 4.35 0.11
C ARG A 26 -9.45 4.10 0.59
N LEU A 27 -9.05 2.84 0.71
CA LEU A 27 -7.69 2.44 1.11
C LEU A 27 -6.67 2.88 0.07
N ASN A 28 -6.96 2.71 -1.22
CA ASN A 28 -6.10 3.18 -2.30
C ASN A 28 -5.92 4.70 -2.28
N ALA A 29 -6.98 5.45 -1.99
CA ALA A 29 -6.90 6.90 -1.84
C ALA A 29 -6.07 7.31 -0.60
N ALA A 30 -6.17 6.57 0.50
CA ALA A 30 -5.39 6.82 1.71
C ALA A 30 -3.90 6.45 1.56
N MET A 31 -3.61 5.45 0.72
CA MET A 31 -2.26 5.01 0.37
C MET A 31 -1.69 5.74 -0.85
N ALA A 32 -2.40 6.74 -1.40
CA ALA A 32 -1.92 7.51 -2.53
C ALA A 32 -0.63 8.24 -2.13
N PRO A 33 0.43 8.21 -2.96
CA PRO A 33 1.70 8.80 -2.60
C PRO A 33 1.58 10.29 -2.28
N GLY A 34 2.27 10.74 -1.25
CA GLY A 34 2.36 12.16 -0.92
C GLY A 34 3.10 12.94 -2.02
N LYS A 35 2.74 14.21 -2.25
CA LYS A 35 3.38 15.08 -3.27
C LYS A 35 4.91 15.19 -3.09
N ASP A 36 5.38 15.06 -1.85
CA ASP A 36 6.80 15.12 -1.48
C ASP A 36 7.32 13.77 -0.94
N GLU A 37 6.64 12.67 -1.26
CA GLU A 37 7.09 11.34 -0.87
C GLU A 37 8.36 10.98 -1.63
N HIS A 38 9.40 10.62 -0.89
CA HIS A 38 10.71 10.31 -1.45
C HIS A 38 10.59 9.08 -2.38
N LYS A 39 11.22 9.10 -3.56
CA LYS A 39 11.17 7.96 -4.51
C LYS A 39 11.60 6.61 -3.91
N ALA A 40 12.50 6.63 -2.93
CA ALA A 40 12.92 5.42 -2.22
C ALA A 40 11.82 4.85 -1.29
N ALA A 41 10.83 5.67 -0.92
CA ALA A 41 9.66 5.24 -0.18
C ALA A 41 8.55 4.68 -1.08
N GLU A 42 8.65 4.91 -2.39
CA GLU A 42 7.74 4.36 -3.38
C GLU A 42 7.76 2.82 -3.29
N ARG A 43 6.58 2.20 -3.10
CA ARG A 43 6.36 0.75 -2.95
C ARG A 43 6.76 0.13 -1.61
N LEU A 44 7.13 0.92 -0.60
CA LEU A 44 7.24 0.38 0.76
C LEU A 44 5.84 0.15 1.32
N THR A 45 5.47 -1.12 1.48
CA THR A 45 4.15 -1.52 1.98
C THR A 45 4.18 -1.88 3.46
N THR A 46 5.38 -2.04 4.02
CA THR A 46 5.57 -2.42 5.42
C THR A 46 6.64 -1.56 6.11
N ARG A 47 6.51 -1.46 7.45
CA ARG A 47 7.52 -0.82 8.30
C ARG A 47 8.90 -1.49 8.19
N ALA A 48 8.95 -2.79 7.95
CA ALA A 48 10.21 -3.53 7.82
C ALA A 48 10.96 -3.10 6.54
N GLU A 49 10.27 -3.00 5.42
CA GLU A 49 10.83 -2.50 4.16
C GLU A 49 11.34 -1.07 4.31
N LEU A 50 10.62 -0.21 5.06
CA LEU A 50 11.06 1.14 5.37
C LEU A 50 12.35 1.18 6.19
N VAL A 51 12.45 0.36 7.23
CA VAL A 51 13.67 0.29 8.05
C VAL A 51 14.85 -0.22 7.23
N ASP A 52 14.64 -1.21 6.37
CA ASP A 52 15.69 -1.75 5.47
C ASP A 52 16.16 -0.68 4.47
N MET A 53 15.23 0.06 3.85
CA MET A 53 15.59 1.14 2.92
C MET A 53 16.35 2.27 3.63
N ILE A 54 15.94 2.67 4.84
CA ILE A 54 16.67 3.68 5.63
C ILE A 54 18.09 3.20 5.94
N ALA A 55 18.26 1.93 6.30
CA ALA A 55 19.59 1.37 6.58
C ALA A 55 20.50 1.41 5.34
N ARG A 56 19.99 1.01 4.17
CA ARG A 56 20.74 1.07 2.90
C ARG A 56 21.13 2.49 2.51
N LEU A 57 20.18 3.43 2.54
CA LEU A 57 20.45 4.83 2.19
C LEU A 57 21.45 5.47 3.15
N SER A 58 21.38 5.13 4.44
CA SER A 58 22.33 5.63 5.45
C SER A 58 23.74 5.08 5.20
N HIS A 59 23.84 3.82 4.80
CA HIS A 59 25.11 3.18 4.45
C HIS A 59 25.73 3.80 3.19
N ASP A 60 24.96 3.93 2.11
CA ASP A 60 25.39 4.55 0.85
C ASP A 60 25.89 6.00 1.07
N PHE A 61 25.24 6.76 1.95
CA PHE A 61 25.69 8.10 2.31
C PHE A 61 27.05 8.08 3.03
N VAL A 62 27.24 7.19 4.00
CA VAL A 62 28.51 7.08 4.74
C VAL A 62 29.65 6.62 3.83
N GLU A 63 29.44 5.57 3.03
CA GLU A 63 30.46 5.10 2.09
C GLU A 63 30.75 6.13 1.00
N GLY A 64 29.72 6.79 0.45
CA GLY A 64 29.88 7.87 -0.52
C GLY A 64 30.69 9.06 0.02
N THR A 65 30.61 9.34 1.34
CA THR A 65 31.48 10.34 1.97
C THR A 65 32.91 9.83 2.17
N GLU A 66 33.14 8.56 2.50
CA GLU A 66 34.50 8.01 2.62
C GLU A 66 35.28 8.05 1.30
N TYR A 67 34.61 7.89 0.15
CA TYR A 67 35.25 7.99 -1.17
C TYR A 67 35.39 9.41 -1.71
N ALA A 68 34.69 10.41 -1.16
CA ALA A 68 34.70 11.80 -1.65
C ALA A 68 35.79 12.70 -1.01
N PHE A 69 36.59 12.18 -0.08
CA PHE A 69 37.69 12.89 0.58
C PHE A 69 39.11 12.47 0.12
N ASN A 70 39.25 11.81 -1.03
CA ASN A 70 40.57 11.51 -1.64
C ASN A 70 40.81 12.31 -2.92
#